data_AF-A0A218P6J8-F1
#
_entry.id   AF-A0A218P6J8-F1
#
_cell.length_a   1.000
_cell.length_b   1.000
_cell.length_c   1.000
_cell.angle_alpha   90.00
_cell.angle_beta   90.00
_cell.angle_gamma   90.00
#
_symmetry.space_group_name_H-M   'P 1'
#
loop_
_entity.id
_entity.type
_entity.pdbx_description
1 polymer ?
#
loop_
_entity_poly.entity_id
_entity_poly.type
_entity_poly.pdbx_seq_one_letter_code
_entity_poly.pdbx_strand_id
1 'polypeptide(L)'
;MIGLMAALLAGVVLKQWAFGLAVVPYLLRLRSRNLSLIAFYAYVLTVVLMVPGVSIYTHEGLVQAVGAFTSTFLLLDEVLRGVKISRTELALSALLLASAVYDYAFVAALIAVTIYAVYLRFGRVVYYILGWLVTSAVVLYLLKNSLPDRVAQSFVMIGLGLIFLLFAERRDVEFLEVGLFEEE
;
A
#
# COMPACT_ATOMS: atom_id res chain seq x y z
N MET A 1 -7.99 -9.93 5.63
CA MET A 1 -6.92 -10.32 6.59
C MET A 1 -5.48 -10.01 6.13
N ILE A 2 -5.21 -10.01 4.81
CA ILE A 2 -3.87 -9.75 4.22
C ILE A 2 -3.28 -8.39 4.63
N GLY A 3 -4.05 -7.32 4.64
CA GLY A 3 -3.61 -5.96 4.95
C GLY A 3 -3.14 -5.81 6.39
N LEU A 4 -3.89 -6.35 7.34
CA LEU A 4 -3.44 -6.45 8.73
C LEU A 4 -2.12 -7.22 8.85
N MET A 5 -2.03 -8.41 8.23
CA MET A 5 -0.81 -9.23 8.30
C MET A 5 0.39 -8.52 7.66
N ALA A 6 0.19 -7.88 6.51
CA ALA A 6 1.20 -7.08 5.84
C ALA A 6 1.73 -5.96 6.74
N ALA A 7 0.83 -5.23 7.41
CA ALA A 7 1.22 -4.15 8.33
C ALA A 7 1.98 -4.67 9.55
N LEU A 8 1.48 -5.72 10.21
CA LEU A 8 2.14 -6.30 11.38
C LEU A 8 3.55 -6.82 11.05
N LEU A 9 3.68 -7.56 9.94
CA LEU A 9 4.96 -8.12 9.51
C LEU A 9 5.91 -7.02 9.02
N ALA A 10 5.40 -5.98 8.35
CA ALA A 10 6.21 -4.80 8.01
C ALA A 10 6.75 -4.12 9.28
N GLY A 11 5.95 -4.05 10.35
CA GLY A 11 6.42 -3.56 11.66
C GLY A 11 7.58 -4.38 12.24
N VAL A 12 7.52 -5.70 12.11
CA VAL A 12 8.59 -6.61 12.57
C VAL A 12 9.85 -6.44 11.73
N VAL A 13 9.73 -6.51 10.40
CA VAL A 13 10.86 -6.42 9.46
C VAL A 13 11.52 -5.04 9.52
N LEU A 14 10.73 -3.97 9.55
CA LEU A 14 11.24 -2.59 9.64
C LEU A 14 11.64 -2.19 11.05
N LYS A 15 11.38 -3.03 12.06
CA LYS A 15 11.61 -2.77 13.49
C LYS A 15 10.91 -1.49 13.97
N GLN A 16 9.69 -1.28 13.49
CA GLN A 16 8.86 -0.11 13.79
C GLN A 16 7.54 -0.54 14.42
N TRP A 17 7.36 -0.22 15.70
CA TRP A 17 6.17 -0.60 16.47
C TRP A 17 4.89 0.13 16.01
N ALA A 18 5.03 1.30 15.37
CA ALA A 18 3.91 2.10 14.88
C ALA A 18 3.00 1.31 13.93
N PHE A 19 3.55 0.36 13.17
CA PHE A 19 2.77 -0.50 12.29
C PHE A 19 1.81 -1.44 13.04
N GLY A 20 2.09 -1.75 14.31
CA GLY A 20 1.20 -2.53 15.19
C GLY A 20 -0.16 -1.88 15.41
N LEU A 21 -0.24 -0.55 15.28
CA LEU A 21 -1.49 0.19 15.39
C LEU A 21 -2.49 -0.11 14.26
N ALA A 22 -2.07 -0.80 13.20
CA ALA A 22 -2.94 -1.29 12.12
C ALA A 22 -4.08 -2.20 12.62
N VAL A 23 -3.92 -2.81 13.80
CA VAL A 23 -4.99 -3.59 14.46
C VAL A 23 -6.22 -2.71 14.73
N VAL A 24 -6.05 -1.44 15.08
CA VAL A 24 -7.16 -0.53 15.42
C VAL A 24 -8.11 -0.30 14.26
N PRO A 25 -7.69 0.20 13.08
CA PRO A 25 -8.59 0.37 11.95
C PRO A 25 -9.18 -0.97 11.49
N TYR A 26 -8.42 -2.06 11.55
CA TYR A 26 -8.92 -3.40 11.20
C TYR A 26 -10.08 -3.85 12.12
N LEU A 27 -9.93 -3.73 13.44
CA LEU A 27 -10.98 -4.10 14.38
C LEU A 27 -12.21 -3.20 14.24
N LEU A 28 -12.01 -1.88 14.08
CA LEU A 28 -13.14 -0.95 13.87
C LEU A 28 -13.88 -1.23 12.57
N ARG A 29 -13.23 -1.85 11.57
CA ARG A 29 -13.90 -2.23 10.31
C ARG A 29 -15.02 -3.24 10.52
N LEU A 30 -14.92 -4.08 11.55
CA LEU A 30 -15.95 -5.03 11.94
C LEU A 30 -17.24 -4.33 12.43
N ARG A 31 -17.14 -3.06 12.86
CA ARG A 31 -18.27 -2.29 13.40
C ARG A 31 -18.79 -1.24 12.42
N SER A 32 -17.92 -0.46 11.78
CA SER A 32 -18.32 0.58 10.84
C SER A 32 -17.18 0.93 9.88
N ARG A 33 -17.51 1.15 8.60
CA ARG A 33 -16.55 1.61 7.59
C ARG A 33 -16.01 3.00 7.92
N ASN A 34 -16.87 3.92 8.36
CA ASN A 34 -16.50 5.31 8.60
C ASN A 34 -15.56 5.45 9.82
N LEU A 35 -15.85 4.75 10.91
CA LEU A 35 -14.95 4.70 12.08
C LEU A 35 -13.59 4.10 11.74
N SER A 36 -13.60 3.04 10.94
CA SER A 36 -12.38 2.39 10.45
C SER A 36 -11.54 3.32 9.58
N LEU A 37 -12.15 4.11 8.70
CA LEU A 37 -11.45 5.12 7.90
C LEU A 37 -10.84 6.22 8.76
N ILE A 38 -11.56 6.74 9.75
CA ILE A 38 -11.01 7.75 10.68
C ILE A 38 -9.80 7.19 11.41
N ALA A 39 -9.89 5.97 11.94
CA ALA A 39 -8.77 5.32 12.60
C ALA A 39 -7.62 5.01 11.64
N PHE A 40 -7.91 4.68 10.38
CA PHE A 40 -6.90 4.46 9.36
C PHE A 40 -6.12 5.74 9.08
N TYR A 41 -6.79 6.89 8.94
CA TYR A 41 -6.10 8.17 8.77
C TYR A 41 -5.22 8.52 9.98
N ALA A 42 -5.72 8.32 11.21
CA ALA A 42 -4.93 8.51 12.42
C ALA A 42 -3.71 7.56 12.48
N TYR A 43 -3.88 6.31 12.05
CA TYR A 43 -2.82 5.33 11.90
C TYR A 43 -1.73 5.81 10.92
N VAL A 44 -2.12 6.21 9.71
CA VAL A 44 -1.16 6.68 8.69
C VAL A 44 -0.40 7.90 9.16
N LEU A 45 -1.08 8.87 9.79
CA LEU A 45 -0.43 10.04 10.39
C LEU A 45 0.60 9.62 11.45
N THR A 46 0.26 8.66 12.29
CA THR A 46 1.16 8.14 13.33
C THR A 46 2.39 7.47 12.71
N VAL A 47 2.20 6.65 11.68
CA VAL A 47 3.31 6.02 10.93
C VAL A 47 4.21 7.09 10.33
N VAL A 48 3.66 8.11 9.68
CA VAL A 48 4.45 9.20 9.07
C VAL A 48 5.23 9.99 10.11
N LEU A 49 4.67 10.23 11.29
CA LEU A 49 5.32 10.99 12.37
C LEU A 49 6.38 10.21 13.13
N MET A 50 6.20 8.90 13.29
CA MET A 50 7.06 8.06 14.14
C MET A 50 8.12 7.29 13.38
N VAL A 51 7.86 6.96 12.12
CA VAL A 51 8.82 6.21 11.30
C VAL A 51 9.88 7.18 10.79
N PRO A 52 11.16 6.98 11.13
CA PRO A 52 12.22 7.87 10.70
C PRO A 52 12.28 7.84 9.18
N GLY A 53 12.11 8.99 8.54
CA GLY A 53 12.24 9.02 7.09
C GLY A 53 13.71 8.84 6.73
N VAL A 54 14.00 7.80 5.96
CA VAL A 54 15.28 7.56 5.30
C VAL A 54 15.14 7.96 3.82
N SER A 55 16.22 8.39 3.18
CA SER A 55 16.17 8.73 1.75
C SER A 55 15.82 7.49 0.91
N ILE A 56 14.85 7.60 0.01
CA ILE A 56 14.46 6.52 -0.91
C ILE A 56 15.60 6.07 -1.85
N TYR A 57 16.68 6.86 -1.94
CA TYR A 57 17.86 6.55 -2.73
C TYR A 57 18.86 5.64 -2.01
N THR A 58 18.66 5.36 -0.73
CA THR A 58 19.39 4.31 -0.02
C THR A 58 18.59 3.02 -0.05
N HIS A 59 19.28 1.90 0.05
CA HIS A 59 18.65 0.59 0.09
C HIS A 59 17.63 0.49 1.24
N GLU A 60 18.01 0.93 2.44
CA GLU A 60 17.13 0.91 3.62
C GLU A 60 15.90 1.79 3.43
N GLY A 61 16.06 2.99 2.86
CA GLY A 61 14.93 3.88 2.62
C GLY A 61 13.98 3.37 1.53
N LEU A 62 14.50 2.68 0.51
CA LEU A 62 13.65 2.03 -0.50
C LEU A 62 12.84 0.88 0.11
N VAL A 63 13.48 0.00 0.88
CA VAL A 63 12.81 -1.10 1.58
C VAL A 63 11.73 -0.57 2.53
N GLN A 64 12.06 0.48 3.29
CA GLN A 64 11.13 1.13 4.20
C GLN A 64 9.95 1.78 3.46
N ALA A 65 10.20 2.51 2.37
CA ALA A 65 9.16 3.17 1.59
C ALA A 65 8.22 2.15 0.92
N VAL A 66 8.77 1.11 0.29
CA VAL A 66 7.99 0.04 -0.33
C VAL A 66 7.18 -0.71 0.72
N GLY A 67 7.82 -1.13 1.82
CA GLY A 67 7.16 -1.84 2.90
C GLY A 67 6.00 -1.03 3.49
N ALA A 68 6.26 0.23 3.83
CA ALA A 68 5.24 1.13 4.37
C ALA A 68 4.10 1.38 3.37
N PHE A 69 4.41 1.66 2.10
CA PHE A 69 3.40 1.91 1.07
C PHE A 69 2.51 0.69 0.84
N THR A 70 3.11 -0.47 0.55
CA THR A 70 2.37 -1.69 0.21
C THR A 70 1.55 -2.21 1.39
N SER A 71 2.10 -2.20 2.61
CA SER A 71 1.35 -2.62 3.81
C SER A 71 0.18 -1.68 4.10
N THR A 72 0.40 -0.37 3.99
CA THR A 72 -0.64 0.65 4.22
C THR A 72 -1.72 0.58 3.15
N PHE A 73 -1.34 0.38 1.88
CA PHE A 73 -2.28 0.21 0.78
C PHE A 73 -3.17 -1.03 0.97
N LEU A 74 -2.57 -2.18 1.32
CA LEU A 74 -3.33 -3.40 1.58
C LEU A 74 -4.26 -3.24 2.79
N LEU A 75 -3.84 -2.52 3.84
CA LEU A 75 -4.70 -2.20 4.97
C LEU A 75 -5.87 -1.29 4.57
N LEU A 76 -5.63 -0.24 3.78
CA LEU A 76 -6.68 0.65 3.27
C LEU A 76 -7.73 -0.12 2.47
N ASP A 77 -7.26 -1.02 1.61
CA ASP A 77 -8.09 -1.86 0.78
C ASP A 77 -9.02 -2.78 1.61
N GLU A 78 -8.57 -3.25 2.78
CA GLU A 78 -9.42 -3.93 3.77
C GLU A 78 -10.40 -3.00 4.49
N VAL A 79 -9.94 -1.82 4.88
CA VAL A 79 -10.78 -0.79 5.50
C VAL A 79 -11.92 -0.39 4.56
N LEU A 80 -11.66 -0.25 3.27
CA LEU A 80 -12.68 0.11 2.28
C LEU A 80 -13.64 -1.05 1.99
N ARG A 81 -13.12 -2.21 1.59
CA ARG A 81 -13.94 -3.32 1.08
C ARG A 81 -14.47 -4.27 2.16
N GLY A 82 -14.00 -4.12 3.39
CA GLY A 82 -14.38 -4.97 4.52
C GLY A 82 -13.43 -6.14 4.73
N VAL A 83 -13.56 -6.76 5.92
CA VAL A 83 -12.77 -7.93 6.31
C VAL A 83 -13.39 -9.16 5.65
N LYS A 84 -12.68 -9.74 4.69
CA LYS A 84 -13.01 -11.04 4.11
C LYS A 84 -12.02 -12.09 4.62
N ILE A 85 -12.49 -13.33 4.73
CA ILE A 85 -11.64 -14.49 5.03
C ILE A 85 -11.96 -15.52 3.98
N SER A 86 -11.14 -15.57 2.94
CA SER A 86 -11.23 -16.57 1.87
C SER A 86 -10.00 -17.47 1.87
N ARG A 87 -10.08 -18.61 1.19
CA ARG A 87 -8.91 -19.51 1.01
C ARG A 87 -7.73 -18.77 0.38
N THR A 88 -7.99 -17.90 -0.59
CA THR A 88 -6.97 -17.07 -1.23
C THR A 88 -6.34 -16.10 -0.24
N GLU A 89 -7.12 -15.47 0.63
CA GLU A 89 -6.57 -14.57 1.65
C GLU A 89 -5.71 -15.28 2.67
N LEU A 90 -6.16 -16.45 3.15
CA LEU A 90 -5.37 -17.28 4.05
C LEU A 90 -4.06 -17.73 3.41
N ALA A 91 -4.08 -18.13 2.14
CA ALA A 91 -2.88 -18.52 1.40
C ALA A 91 -1.88 -17.35 1.25
N LEU A 92 -2.37 -16.15 0.89
CA LEU A 92 -1.52 -14.97 0.75
C LEU A 92 -0.97 -14.49 2.10
N SER A 93 -1.76 -14.55 3.16
CA SER A 93 -1.28 -14.26 4.52
C SER A 93 -0.25 -15.28 5.00
N ALA A 94 -0.44 -16.57 4.71
CA ALA A 94 0.54 -17.61 5.02
C ALA A 94 1.85 -17.42 4.23
N LEU A 95 1.76 -17.03 2.96
CA LEU A 95 2.92 -16.67 2.13
C LEU A 95 3.70 -15.50 2.75
N LEU A 96 3.00 -14.43 3.16
CA LEU A 96 3.63 -13.29 3.83
C LEU A 96 4.32 -13.73 5.13
N LEU A 97 3.65 -14.54 5.95
CA LEU A 97 4.21 -15.06 7.19
C LEU A 97 5.47 -15.91 6.95
N ALA A 98 5.44 -16.82 5.98
CA ALA A 98 6.59 -17.65 5.61
C ALA A 98 7.75 -16.82 5.05
N SER A 99 7.43 -15.75 4.30
CA SER A 99 8.44 -14.85 3.73
C SER A 99 9.08 -13.92 4.77
N ALA A 100 8.44 -13.69 5.92
CA ALA A 100 8.93 -12.83 7.00
C ALA A 100 10.20 -13.36 7.70
N VAL A 101 10.66 -14.57 7.36
CA VAL A 101 11.93 -15.13 7.85
C VAL A 101 13.15 -14.36 7.31
N TYR A 102 13.03 -13.75 6.13
CA TYR A 102 14.09 -12.96 5.50
C TYR A 102 13.54 -11.65 4.95
N ASP A 103 14.15 -10.51 5.31
CA ASP A 103 13.70 -9.17 4.92
C ASP A 103 13.47 -9.01 3.40
N TYR A 104 14.39 -9.52 2.58
CA TYR A 104 14.28 -9.47 1.11
C TYR A 104 13.14 -10.34 0.57
N ALA A 105 12.97 -11.53 1.14
CA ALA A 105 11.88 -12.42 0.75
C ALA A 105 10.53 -11.80 1.12
N PHE A 106 10.45 -11.16 2.29
CA PHE A 106 9.26 -10.44 2.73
C PHE A 106 8.90 -9.29 1.80
N VAL A 107 9.85 -8.42 1.44
CA VAL A 107 9.58 -7.29 0.54
C VAL A 107 9.13 -7.79 -0.83
N ALA A 108 9.79 -8.81 -1.39
CA ALA A 108 9.41 -9.40 -2.66
C ALA A 108 8.00 -10.02 -2.61
N ALA A 109 7.70 -10.78 -1.55
CA ALA A 109 6.38 -11.36 -1.33
C ALA A 109 5.32 -10.29 -1.16
N LEU A 110 5.62 -9.22 -0.43
CA LEU A 110 4.70 -8.11 -0.18
C LEU A 110 4.34 -7.39 -1.48
N ILE A 111 5.33 -7.07 -2.33
CA ILE A 111 5.09 -6.53 -3.66
C ILE A 111 4.22 -7.49 -4.49
N ALA A 112 4.58 -8.77 -4.55
CA ALA A 112 3.84 -9.76 -5.33
C ALA A 112 2.39 -9.91 -4.86
N VAL A 113 2.17 -9.96 -3.55
CA VAL A 113 0.84 -10.04 -2.93
C VAL A 113 0.05 -8.76 -3.22
N THR A 114 0.65 -7.58 -3.14
CA THR A 114 -0.02 -6.32 -3.51
C THR A 114 -0.43 -6.31 -4.98
N ILE A 115 0.48 -6.67 -5.90
CA ILE A 115 0.17 -6.73 -7.33
C ILE A 115 -0.95 -7.73 -7.61
N TYR A 116 -0.86 -8.92 -7.03
CA TYR A 116 -1.85 -9.97 -7.20
C TYR A 116 -3.22 -9.56 -6.62
N ALA A 117 -3.24 -8.94 -5.44
CA ALA A 117 -4.46 -8.42 -4.83
C ALA A 117 -5.11 -7.33 -5.68
N VAL A 118 -4.31 -6.40 -6.22
CA VAL A 118 -4.80 -5.37 -7.14
C VAL A 118 -5.34 -5.99 -8.43
N TYR A 119 -4.63 -6.96 -9.01
CA TYR A 119 -5.09 -7.66 -10.21
C TYR A 119 -6.42 -8.38 -9.99
N LEU A 120 -6.58 -9.09 -8.88
CA LEU A 120 -7.85 -9.76 -8.55
C LEU A 120 -9.02 -8.78 -8.37
N ARG A 121 -8.74 -7.56 -7.90
CA ARG A 121 -9.77 -6.58 -7.53
C ARG A 121 -10.10 -5.57 -8.63
N PHE A 122 -9.13 -5.25 -9.48
CA PHE A 122 -9.21 -4.21 -10.49
C PHE A 122 -8.79 -4.70 -11.89
N GLY A 123 -8.46 -5.98 -12.06
CA GLY A 123 -8.14 -6.56 -13.37
C GLY A 123 -6.96 -5.91 -14.06
N ARG A 124 -7.16 -5.48 -15.31
CA ARG A 124 -6.13 -4.89 -16.20
C ARG A 124 -5.57 -3.56 -15.67
N VAL A 125 -6.24 -2.93 -14.71
CA VAL A 125 -5.82 -1.66 -14.11
C VAL A 125 -4.47 -1.78 -13.40
N VAL A 126 -4.12 -2.99 -12.95
CA VAL A 126 -2.80 -3.27 -12.38
C VAL A 126 -1.66 -2.85 -13.31
N TYR A 127 -1.84 -2.92 -14.64
CA TYR A 127 -0.80 -2.54 -15.60
C TYR A 127 -0.54 -1.03 -15.61
N TYR A 128 -1.58 -0.20 -15.41
CA TYR A 128 -1.39 1.25 -15.28
C TYR A 128 -0.73 1.62 -13.95
N ILE A 129 -1.09 0.94 -12.86
CA ILE A 129 -0.45 1.14 -11.55
C ILE A 129 1.03 0.72 -11.61
N LEU A 130 1.33 -0.41 -12.24
CA LEU A 130 2.70 -0.88 -12.45
C LEU A 130 3.48 0.07 -13.37
N GLY A 131 2.86 0.52 -14.47
CA GLY A 131 3.45 1.51 -15.36
C GLY A 131 3.78 2.81 -14.62
N TRP A 132 2.87 3.30 -13.78
CA TRP A 132 3.09 4.45 -12.92
C TRP A 132 4.24 4.24 -11.94
N LEU A 133 4.27 3.11 -11.22
CA LEU A 133 5.33 2.81 -10.26
C LEU A 133 6.71 2.73 -10.94
N VAL A 134 6.81 2.01 -12.06
CA VAL A 134 8.06 1.86 -12.82
C VAL A 134 8.52 3.21 -13.37
N THR A 135 7.61 3.97 -13.97
CA THR A 135 7.93 5.30 -14.52
C THR A 135 8.38 6.24 -13.42
N SER A 136 7.70 6.24 -12.27
CA SER A 136 8.07 7.05 -11.11
C SER A 136 9.44 6.66 -10.58
N ALA A 137 9.74 5.38 -10.44
CA ALA A 137 11.04 4.90 -10.01
C ALA A 137 12.16 5.33 -10.98
N VAL A 138 11.94 5.21 -12.30
CA VAL A 138 12.90 5.64 -13.32
C VAL A 138 13.13 7.15 -13.27
N VAL A 139 12.07 7.96 -13.20
CA VAL A 139 12.18 9.42 -13.12
C VAL A 139 12.91 9.85 -11.85
N LEU A 140 12.56 9.27 -10.70
CA LEU A 140 13.21 9.56 -9.43
C LEU A 140 14.70 9.20 -9.45
N TYR A 141 15.07 8.09 -10.10
CA TYR A 141 16.45 7.68 -10.25
C TYR A 141 17.25 8.63 -11.16
N LEU A 142 16.69 8.99 -12.33
CA LEU A 142 17.34 9.90 -13.28
C LEU A 142 17.51 11.31 -12.70
N LEU A 143 16.55 11.76 -11.90
CA LEU A 143 16.55 13.09 -11.28
C LEU A 143 17.09 13.07 -9.84
N LYS A 144 17.77 12.00 -9.40
CA LYS A 144 18.26 11.84 -8.03
C LYS A 144 19.09 13.04 -7.54
N ASN A 145 19.91 13.62 -8.41
CA ASN A 145 20.77 14.75 -8.07
C ASN A 145 20.00 16.08 -7.98
N SER A 146 18.85 16.17 -8.64
CA SER A 146 17.99 17.36 -8.71
C SER A 146 16.82 17.31 -7.71
N LEU A 147 16.49 16.13 -7.19
CA LEU A 147 15.38 15.90 -6.25
C LEU A 147 15.88 15.33 -4.91
N PRO A 148 16.74 16.05 -4.15
CA PRO A 148 17.18 15.58 -2.84
C PRO A 148 16.04 15.61 -1.80
N ASP A 149 15.05 16.48 -2.01
CA ASP A 149 13.96 16.73 -1.08
C ASP A 149 12.77 15.75 -1.27
N ARG A 150 12.21 15.27 -0.15
CA ARG A 150 11.12 14.28 -0.13
C ARG A 150 9.80 14.85 -0.58
N VAL A 151 9.56 16.13 -0.32
CA VAL A 151 8.32 16.81 -0.73
C VAL A 151 8.31 16.89 -2.25
N ALA A 152 9.41 17.33 -2.86
CA ALA A 152 9.55 17.35 -4.32
C ALA A 152 9.38 15.96 -4.96
N GLN A 153 9.96 14.90 -4.38
CA GLN A 153 9.78 13.52 -4.84
C GLN A 153 8.30 13.09 -4.81
N SER A 154 7.59 13.47 -3.75
CA SER A 154 6.16 13.16 -3.58
C SER A 154 5.32 13.87 -4.64
N PHE A 155 5.60 15.14 -4.94
CA PHE A 155 4.94 15.88 -6.01
C PHE A 155 5.16 15.27 -7.39
N VAL A 156 6.38 14.80 -7.69
CA VAL A 156 6.68 14.10 -8.94
C VAL A 156 5.87 12.80 -9.05
N MET A 157 5.83 12.00 -7.97
CA MET A 157 5.04 10.77 -7.95
C MET A 157 3.54 11.03 -8.14
N ILE A 158 2.99 12.05 -7.46
CA ILE A 158 1.59 12.45 -7.60
C ILE A 158 1.30 12.93 -9.04
N GLY A 159 2.16 13.79 -9.59
CA GLY A 159 2.00 14.32 -10.95
C GLY A 159 2.02 13.21 -12.00
N LEU A 160 2.96 12.26 -11.90
CA LEU A 160 2.99 11.07 -12.76
C LEU A 160 1.75 10.20 -12.54
N GLY A 161 1.28 10.08 -11.30
CA GLY A 161 0.09 9.30 -10.94
C GLY A 161 -1.16 9.83 -11.64
N LEU A 162 -1.34 11.16 -11.65
CA LEU A 162 -2.44 11.80 -12.36
C LEU A 162 -2.41 11.52 -13.86
N ILE A 163 -1.22 11.51 -14.49
CA ILE A 163 -1.10 11.17 -15.92
C ILE A 163 -1.58 9.75 -16.18
N PHE A 164 -1.13 8.78 -15.38
CA PHE A 164 -1.55 7.38 -15.54
C PHE A 164 -3.04 7.17 -15.23
N LEU A 165 -3.58 7.91 -14.27
CA LEU A 165 -5.01 7.89 -13.96
C LEU A 165 -5.84 8.41 -15.15
N LEU A 166 -5.43 9.51 -15.77
CA LEU A 166 -6.08 10.05 -16.98
C LEU A 166 -5.99 9.08 -18.17
N PHE A 167 -4.88 8.36 -18.31
CA PHE A 167 -4.77 7.31 -19.34
C PHE A 167 -5.70 6.13 -19.07
N ALA A 168 -5.82 5.69 -17.81
CA ALA A 168 -6.72 4.63 -17.42
C ALA A 168 -8.18 5.01 -17.68
N GLU A 169 -8.60 6.21 -17.25
CA GLU A 169 -9.97 6.72 -17.46
C GLU A 169 -10.34 6.83 -18.94
N ARG A 170 -9.42 7.32 -19.80
CA ARG A 170 -9.68 7.46 -21.23
C ARG A 170 -9.81 6.14 -21.99
N ARG A 171 -9.19 5.07 -21.49
CA ARG A 171 -9.13 3.77 -22.19
C ARG A 171 -10.18 2.78 -21.70
N ASP A 172 -10.58 2.88 -20.44
CA ASP A 172 -11.49 1.95 -19.79
C ASP A 172 -12.62 2.77 -19.11
N VAL A 173 -13.69 3.12 -19.84
CA VAL A 173 -14.80 4.00 -19.37
C VAL A 173 -15.76 3.31 -18.36
N GLU A 174 -15.42 2.14 -17.83
CA GLU A 174 -16.26 1.41 -16.85
C GLU A 174 -15.81 1.65 -15.39
N PHE A 175 -15.26 2.82 -15.07
CA PHE A 175 -14.89 3.14 -13.70
C PHE A 175 -16.04 3.80 -12.92
N LEU A 176 -16.43 3.12 -11.84
CA LEU A 176 -17.15 3.63 -10.65
C LEU A 176 -18.69 3.54 -10.65
N GLU A 177 -19.22 2.32 -10.73
CA GLU A 177 -20.36 1.94 -9.87
C GLU A 177 -19.87 1.02 -8.75
N VAL A 178 -18.99 1.54 -7.88
CA VAL A 178 -18.85 0.95 -6.55
C VAL A 178 -19.79 1.73 -5.67
N GLY A 179 -20.91 1.11 -5.26
CA GLY A 179 -21.86 1.68 -4.32
C GLY A 179 -21.13 2.25 -3.11
N LEU A 180 -21.03 3.58 -3.06
CA LEU A 180 -20.37 4.31 -1.98
C LEU A 180 -21.26 4.39 -0.73
N PHE A 181 -22.50 3.91 -0.80
CA PHE A 181 -23.45 3.93 0.30
C PHE A 181 -23.50 2.57 1.01
N GLU A 182 -23.63 2.62 2.35
CA GLU A 182 -23.98 1.45 3.16
C GLU A 182 -25.36 0.97 2.67
N GLU A 183 -25.47 -0.29 2.26
CA GLU A 183 -26.77 -0.96 2.20
C GLU A 183 -27.21 -1.15 3.66
N GLU A 184 -28.31 -0.46 4.03
CA GLU A 184 -28.96 -0.56 5.35
C GLU A 184 -29.51 -1.96 5.64
#